data_AF-A0A3C0SJ03-F1
#
_entry.id   AF-A0A3C0SJ03-F1
#
_cell.length_a   1.000
_cell.length_b   1.000
_cell.length_c   1.000
_cell.angle_alpha   90.00
_cell.angle_beta   90.00
_cell.angle_gamma   90.00
#
_symmetry.space_group_name_H-M   'P 1'
#
loop_
_entity.id
_entity.type
_entity.pdbx_description
1 polymer ?
#
loop_
_entity_poly.entity_id
_entity_poly.type
_entity_poly.pdbx_seq_one_letter_code
_entity_poly.pdbx_strand_id
1 'polypeptide(L)'
;MRINGVEIVDTFAEAFGMWGARFCVTAENSRWLDAAARSVTGFATSVIGCGCEAGIERYLDISETPDGRPGVHVLLFTPSKKNMGKQLVGRIGQAVMTCPTTACFDALEGSERVPVGAGLRYFGDTFQVSKMLEGKRYWRVPVMEGEFLVSDSFGMQKGVGGGNFLIIGKDAASVLRAAEAAVDALESLHGIILPFPGGVVRSGSQVGSR
;
A
#
# COMPACT_ATOMS: atom_id res chain seq x y z
N MET A 1 7.78 14.67 29.78
CA MET A 1 6.85 13.59 30.21
C MET A 1 7.65 12.30 30.45
N ARG A 2 7.14 11.33 31.22
CA ARG A 2 7.77 9.98 31.31
C ARG A 2 6.73 8.88 31.16
N ILE A 3 7.03 7.85 30.38
CA ILE A 3 6.19 6.66 30.18
C ILE A 3 7.06 5.44 30.50
N ASN A 4 6.63 4.60 31.44
CA ASN A 4 7.40 3.42 31.89
C ASN A 4 8.86 3.76 32.27
N GLY A 5 9.07 4.92 32.91
CA GLY A 5 10.41 5.42 33.26
C GLY A 5 11.26 5.95 32.09
N VAL A 6 10.80 5.82 30.84
CA VAL A 6 11.45 6.38 29.65
C VAL A 6 11.06 7.84 29.50
N GLU A 7 12.06 8.70 29.25
CA GLU A 7 11.83 10.11 28.98
C GLU A 7 11.18 10.29 27.60
N ILE A 8 10.10 11.08 27.58
CA ILE A 8 9.51 11.57 26.35
C ILE A 8 9.88 13.03 26.21
N VAL A 9 10.76 13.29 25.25
CA VAL A 9 11.26 14.63 24.90
C VAL A 9 10.10 15.48 24.43
N ASP A 10 9.97 16.68 24.98
CA ASP A 10 8.96 17.65 24.58
C ASP A 10 9.35 18.28 23.24
N THR A 11 8.97 17.61 22.16
CA THR A 11 9.26 17.98 20.79
C THR A 11 8.17 17.45 19.87
N PHE A 12 8.31 17.65 18.56
CA PHE A 12 7.31 17.28 17.56
C PHE A 12 7.93 16.52 16.39
N ALA A 13 7.10 15.76 15.69
CA ALA A 13 7.43 15.18 14.39
C ALA A 13 6.82 16.03 13.29
N GLU A 14 7.64 16.57 12.39
CA GLU A 14 7.16 17.33 11.24
C GLU A 14 6.80 16.38 10.10
N ALA A 15 5.50 16.27 9.83
CA ALA A 15 4.96 15.48 8.73
C ALA A 15 4.65 16.35 7.51
N PHE A 16 4.38 15.74 6.35
CA PHE A 16 4.10 16.43 5.11
C PHE A 16 2.87 15.86 4.39
N GLY A 17 2.25 16.71 3.57
CA GLY A 17 1.11 16.30 2.75
C GLY A 17 1.51 15.35 1.62
N MET A 18 0.74 14.29 1.44
CA MET A 18 0.88 13.33 0.34
C MET A 18 -0.45 13.05 -0.34
N TRP A 19 -0.43 12.34 -1.46
CA TRP A 19 -1.59 11.68 -2.04
C TRP A 19 -1.56 10.21 -1.63
N GLY A 20 -2.65 9.71 -1.03
CA GLY A 20 -2.82 8.32 -0.64
C GLY A 20 -3.90 7.64 -1.47
N ALA A 21 -3.68 6.37 -1.83
CA ALA A 21 -4.65 5.47 -2.41
C ALA A 21 -4.72 4.19 -1.57
N ARG A 22 -5.89 3.54 -1.57
CA ARG A 22 -6.13 2.26 -0.90
C ARG A 22 -6.78 1.31 -1.88
N PHE A 23 -6.25 0.10 -2.00
CA PHE A 23 -6.82 -0.93 -2.84
C PHE A 23 -6.80 -2.29 -2.14
N CYS A 24 -7.75 -3.14 -2.52
CA CYS A 24 -7.86 -4.51 -2.07
C CYS A 24 -7.34 -5.44 -3.16
N VAL A 25 -6.38 -6.30 -2.81
CA VAL A 25 -5.99 -7.42 -3.65
C VAL A 25 -6.58 -8.68 -3.03
N THR A 26 -7.23 -9.51 -3.84
CA THR A 26 -7.69 -10.83 -3.41
C THR A 26 -6.99 -11.91 -4.22
N ALA A 27 -6.92 -13.12 -3.67
CA ALA A 27 -6.30 -14.27 -4.31
C ALA A 27 -6.96 -15.58 -3.83
N GLU A 28 -6.64 -16.70 -4.47
CA GLU A 28 -7.21 -18.01 -4.13
C GLU A 28 -6.92 -18.43 -2.68
N ASN A 29 -5.72 -18.13 -2.18
CA ASN A 29 -5.29 -18.49 -0.83
C ASN A 29 -4.16 -17.59 -0.34
N SER A 30 -3.79 -17.73 0.95
CA SER A 30 -2.77 -16.91 1.61
C SER A 30 -1.41 -16.92 0.90
N ARG A 31 -1.00 -18.05 0.30
CA ARG A 31 0.28 -18.14 -0.41
C ARG A 31 0.37 -17.14 -1.56
N TRP A 32 -0.67 -17.07 -2.39
CA TRP A 32 -0.71 -16.15 -3.53
C TRP A 32 -1.02 -14.72 -3.11
N LEU A 33 -1.84 -14.56 -2.08
CA LEU A 33 -2.10 -13.26 -1.49
C LEU A 33 -0.81 -12.61 -0.95
N ASP A 34 -0.01 -13.36 -0.20
CA ASP A 34 1.28 -12.89 0.32
C ASP A 34 2.28 -12.57 -0.78
N ALA A 35 2.31 -13.38 -1.85
CA ALA A 35 3.16 -13.13 -3.00
C ALA A 35 2.79 -11.81 -3.69
N ALA A 36 1.51 -11.57 -3.94
CA ALA A 36 1.01 -10.33 -4.52
C ALA A 36 1.27 -9.13 -3.60
N ALA A 37 0.98 -9.27 -2.30
CA ALA A 37 1.15 -8.22 -1.31
C ALA A 37 2.60 -7.76 -1.20
N ARG A 38 3.55 -8.70 -1.07
CA ARG A 38 4.98 -8.39 -1.01
C ARG A 38 5.52 -7.82 -2.30
N SER A 39 5.05 -8.31 -3.45
CA SER A 39 5.49 -7.83 -4.76
C SER A 39 5.00 -6.40 -5.01
N VAL A 40 3.74 -6.10 -4.71
CA VAL A 40 3.13 -4.78 -4.97
C VAL A 40 3.67 -3.69 -4.02
N THR A 41 4.08 -4.06 -2.79
CA THR A 41 4.69 -3.12 -1.82
C THR A 41 6.22 -3.14 -1.82
N GLY A 42 6.85 -3.99 -2.63
CA GLY A 42 8.30 -4.06 -2.77
C GLY A 42 8.91 -2.79 -3.35
N PHE A 43 10.15 -2.46 -2.95
CA PHE A 43 10.88 -1.27 -3.39
C PHE A 43 10.00 0.01 -3.29
N ALA A 44 9.45 0.27 -2.11
CA ALA A 44 8.51 1.36 -1.84
C ALA A 44 8.71 1.98 -0.45
N THR A 45 9.98 2.18 -0.04
CA THR A 45 10.30 2.63 1.33
C THR A 45 10.26 4.14 1.51
N SER A 46 10.65 4.88 0.47
CA SER A 46 10.66 6.35 0.49
C SER A 46 10.45 6.90 -0.90
N VAL A 47 9.63 7.94 -1.00
CA VAL A 47 9.40 8.64 -2.27
C VAL A 47 10.67 9.21 -2.92
N ILE A 48 11.75 9.41 -2.14
CA ILE A 48 13.03 9.98 -2.60
C ILE A 48 13.69 9.06 -3.64
N GLY A 49 13.75 7.76 -3.37
CA GLY A 49 14.43 6.78 -4.23
C GLY A 49 13.50 5.77 -4.90
N CYS A 50 12.33 5.51 -4.32
CA CYS A 50 11.40 4.49 -4.79
C CYS A 50 10.23 5.08 -5.61
N GLY A 51 10.03 6.41 -5.56
CA GLY A 51 8.95 7.11 -6.26
C GLY A 51 7.54 6.95 -5.64
N CYS A 52 7.39 6.10 -4.63
CA CYS A 52 6.22 5.99 -3.75
C CYS A 52 6.63 5.42 -2.39
N GLU A 53 5.72 5.53 -1.43
CA GLU A 53 5.73 4.77 -0.19
C GLU A 53 4.54 3.81 -0.22
N ALA A 54 4.76 2.51 0.03
CA ALA A 54 3.67 1.54 0.01
C ALA A 54 3.87 0.47 1.07
N GLY A 55 2.76 -0.06 1.57
CA GLY A 55 2.77 -1.07 2.63
C GLY A 55 1.46 -1.83 2.70
N ILE A 56 1.53 -3.01 3.32
CA ILE A 56 0.34 -3.76 3.71
C ILE A 56 -0.28 -3.00 4.87
N GLU A 57 -1.56 -2.65 4.75
CA GLU A 57 -2.32 -2.09 5.86
C GLU A 57 -2.85 -3.20 6.75
N ARG A 58 -3.60 -4.14 6.16
CA ARG A 58 -4.12 -5.31 6.87
C ARG A 58 -4.56 -6.42 5.92
N TYR A 59 -4.57 -7.64 6.43
CA TYR A 59 -5.27 -8.77 5.81
C TYR A 59 -6.78 -8.71 6.12
N LEU A 60 -7.57 -9.28 5.24
CA LEU A 60 -9.03 -9.24 5.24
C LEU A 60 -9.61 -10.64 5.35
N ASP A 61 -10.69 -10.78 6.10
CA ASP A 61 -11.52 -11.98 6.05
C ASP A 61 -12.28 -12.05 4.72
N ILE A 62 -12.64 -13.26 4.28
CA ILE A 62 -13.38 -13.47 3.04
C ILE A 62 -14.70 -12.69 3.00
N SER A 63 -15.35 -12.50 4.16
CA SER A 63 -16.60 -11.74 4.31
C SER A 63 -16.45 -10.23 4.08
N GLU A 64 -15.23 -9.71 4.14
CA GLU A 64 -14.92 -8.28 3.93
C GLU A 64 -14.55 -7.97 2.48
N THR A 65 -14.36 -8.99 1.64
CA THR A 65 -13.86 -8.80 0.27
C THR A 65 -14.99 -8.79 -0.77
N PRO A 66 -14.82 -8.05 -1.88
CA PRO A 66 -15.87 -7.95 -2.89
C PRO A 66 -16.22 -9.27 -3.61
N ASP A 67 -15.30 -10.24 -3.63
CA ASP A 67 -15.44 -11.51 -4.34
C ASP A 67 -15.44 -12.74 -3.43
N GLY A 68 -15.48 -12.56 -2.10
CA GLY A 68 -15.57 -13.65 -1.13
C GLY A 68 -14.29 -14.48 -1.00
N ARG A 69 -13.12 -13.92 -1.32
CA ARG A 69 -11.82 -14.59 -1.28
C ARG A 69 -10.88 -13.94 -0.27
N PRO A 70 -9.80 -14.62 0.18
CA PRO A 70 -8.80 -14.00 1.03
C PRO A 70 -8.26 -12.71 0.41
N GLY A 71 -8.20 -11.63 1.20
CA GLY A 71 -7.85 -10.30 0.70
C GLY A 71 -6.83 -9.56 1.56
N VAL A 72 -6.22 -8.53 0.98
CA VAL A 72 -5.30 -7.63 1.65
C VAL A 72 -5.57 -6.20 1.22
N HIS A 73 -5.64 -5.28 2.17
CA HIS A 73 -5.58 -3.85 1.88
C HIS A 73 -4.13 -3.39 1.79
N VAL A 74 -3.85 -2.66 0.72
CA VAL A 74 -2.57 -1.99 0.48
C VAL A 74 -2.81 -0.50 0.47
N LEU A 75 -1.95 0.24 1.16
CA LEU A 75 -1.88 1.68 1.04
C LEU A 75 -0.65 2.06 0.21
N LEU A 76 -0.84 3.06 -0.64
CA LEU A 76 0.21 3.61 -1.48
C LEU A 76 0.14 5.14 -1.43
N PHE A 77 1.28 5.77 -1.21
CA PHE A 77 1.45 7.20 -1.07
C PHE A 77 2.46 7.75 -2.08
N THR A 78 2.15 8.92 -2.63
CA THR A 78 3.03 9.62 -3.58
C THR A 78 3.01 11.13 -3.32
N PRO A 79 4.03 11.88 -3.77
CA PRO A 79 4.05 13.34 -3.59
C PRO A 79 3.08 14.07 -4.54
N SER A 80 2.54 13.41 -5.57
CA SER A 80 1.63 14.06 -6.53
C SER A 80 0.65 13.08 -7.19
N LYS A 81 -0.51 13.58 -7.61
CA LYS A 81 -1.50 12.83 -8.41
C LYS A 81 -0.90 12.16 -9.66
N LYS A 82 0.02 12.86 -10.35
CA LYS A 82 0.68 12.33 -11.55
C LYS A 82 1.55 11.11 -11.23
N ASN A 83 2.27 11.16 -10.10
CA ASN A 83 3.06 10.02 -9.64
C ASN A 83 2.16 8.86 -9.18
N MET A 84 1.05 9.16 -8.51
CA MET A 84 0.03 8.16 -8.13
C MET A 84 -0.41 7.33 -9.34
N GLY A 85 -0.78 7.99 -10.45
CA GLY A 85 -1.20 7.31 -11.67
C GLY A 85 -0.16 6.33 -12.21
N LYS A 86 1.11 6.76 -12.29
CA LYS A 86 2.22 5.91 -12.74
C LYS A 86 2.44 4.71 -11.80
N GLN A 87 2.44 4.95 -10.50
CA GLN A 87 2.73 3.94 -9.48
C GLN A 87 1.63 2.89 -9.40
N LEU A 88 0.36 3.28 -9.42
CA LEU A 88 -0.76 2.33 -9.41
C LEU A 88 -0.78 1.47 -10.68
N VAL A 89 -0.64 2.07 -11.87
CA VAL A 89 -0.62 1.31 -13.13
C VAL A 89 0.57 0.35 -13.18
N GLY A 90 1.77 0.84 -12.83
CA GLY A 90 2.98 0.01 -12.83
C GLY A 90 2.89 -1.13 -11.83
N ARG A 91 2.51 -0.87 -10.59
CA ARG A 91 2.47 -1.89 -9.54
C ARG A 91 1.32 -2.87 -9.72
N ILE A 92 0.11 -2.40 -9.98
CA ILE A 92 -1.03 -3.32 -10.20
C ILE A 92 -0.80 -4.12 -11.48
N GLY A 93 -0.31 -3.50 -12.56
CA GLY A 93 -0.06 -4.20 -13.82
C GLY A 93 1.11 -5.18 -13.79
N GLN A 94 2.17 -4.92 -13.02
CA GLN A 94 3.40 -5.74 -13.03
C GLN A 94 3.55 -6.67 -11.82
N ALA A 95 2.84 -6.40 -10.72
CA ALA A 95 2.91 -7.20 -9.49
C ALA A 95 1.60 -7.90 -9.13
N VAL A 96 0.44 -7.34 -9.49
CA VAL A 96 -0.87 -7.94 -9.20
C VAL A 96 -1.36 -8.73 -10.39
N MET A 97 -1.61 -8.10 -11.55
CA MET A 97 -2.11 -8.76 -12.76
C MET A 97 -1.29 -9.98 -13.20
N THR A 98 0.01 -9.99 -12.92
CA THR A 98 0.94 -11.07 -13.24
C THR A 98 1.03 -12.15 -12.16
N CYS A 99 0.49 -11.90 -10.97
CA CYS A 99 0.45 -12.85 -9.86
C CYS A 99 -0.76 -13.78 -10.00
N PRO A 100 -0.58 -15.11 -9.86
CA PRO A 100 -1.65 -16.09 -10.02
C PRO A 100 -2.88 -15.79 -9.17
N THR A 101 -4.04 -16.04 -9.76
CA THR A 101 -5.38 -15.98 -9.16
C THR A 101 -5.85 -14.59 -8.73
N THR A 102 -5.06 -13.53 -8.92
CA THR A 102 -5.38 -12.26 -8.26
C THR A 102 -6.53 -11.49 -8.93
N ALA A 103 -7.24 -10.72 -8.11
CA ALA A 103 -8.09 -9.62 -8.55
C ALA A 103 -7.74 -8.35 -7.77
N CYS A 104 -8.05 -7.17 -8.31
CA CYS A 104 -7.71 -5.89 -7.69
C CYS A 104 -8.89 -4.91 -7.68
N PHE A 105 -9.32 -4.53 -6.48
CA PHE A 105 -10.49 -3.71 -6.25
C PHE A 105 -10.11 -2.36 -5.64
N ASP A 106 -10.81 -1.31 -6.06
CA ASP A 106 -10.75 -0.04 -5.34
C ASP A 106 -11.31 -0.20 -3.92
N ALA A 107 -10.57 0.31 -2.94
CA ALA A 107 -10.93 0.26 -1.53
C ALA A 107 -10.93 1.66 -0.88
N LEU A 108 -11.01 2.72 -1.71
CA LEU A 108 -11.04 4.09 -1.23
C LEU A 108 -12.19 4.89 -1.86
N GLU A 109 -13.10 5.34 -1.01
CA GLU A 109 -14.08 6.36 -1.39
C GLU A 109 -13.39 7.72 -1.47
N GLY A 110 -12.89 8.05 -2.66
CA GLY A 110 -12.26 9.34 -2.97
C GLY A 110 -12.98 10.04 -4.13
N SER A 111 -13.06 11.37 -4.05
CA SER A 111 -13.58 12.22 -5.13
C SER A 111 -12.63 12.27 -6.33
N GLU A 112 -11.33 12.16 -6.07
CA GLU A 112 -10.29 12.10 -7.09
C GLU A 112 -10.02 10.64 -7.46
N ARG A 113 -10.00 10.34 -8.76
CA ARG A 113 -9.87 8.96 -9.23
C ARG A 113 -8.80 8.81 -10.30
N VAL A 114 -8.13 7.67 -10.29
CA VAL A 114 -7.10 7.29 -11.25
C VAL A 114 -7.63 6.13 -12.11
N PRO A 115 -7.69 6.25 -13.44
CA PRO A 115 -8.28 5.25 -14.34
C PRO A 115 -7.32 4.06 -14.59
N VAL A 116 -6.96 3.32 -13.53
CA VAL A 116 -5.96 2.24 -13.60
C VAL A 116 -6.48 1.06 -14.43
N GLY A 117 -7.63 0.48 -14.08
CA GLY A 117 -8.19 -0.65 -14.83
C GLY A 117 -8.54 -0.26 -16.26
N ALA A 118 -9.01 0.96 -16.48
CA ALA A 118 -9.24 1.51 -17.82
C ALA A 118 -7.96 1.55 -18.67
N GLY A 119 -6.79 1.75 -18.06
CA GLY A 119 -5.49 1.66 -18.73
C GLY A 119 -5.02 0.21 -18.91
N LEU A 120 -5.11 -0.61 -17.86
CA LEU A 120 -4.67 -2.01 -17.90
C LEU A 120 -5.47 -2.87 -18.88
N ARG A 121 -6.74 -2.53 -19.14
CA ARG A 121 -7.61 -3.29 -20.05
C ARG A 121 -7.04 -3.45 -21.46
N TYR A 122 -6.19 -2.52 -21.91
CA TYR A 122 -5.57 -2.60 -23.24
C TYR A 122 -4.63 -3.80 -23.38
N PHE A 123 -4.17 -4.39 -22.27
CA PHE A 123 -3.44 -5.65 -22.30
C PHE A 123 -4.25 -6.80 -22.92
N GLY A 124 -5.59 -6.76 -22.78
CA GLY A 124 -6.48 -7.75 -23.36
C GLY A 124 -6.66 -7.65 -24.87
N ASP A 125 -6.00 -6.70 -25.54
CA ASP A 125 -5.96 -6.53 -26.99
C ASP A 125 -7.32 -6.74 -27.69
N THR A 126 -8.31 -5.92 -27.31
CA THR A 126 -9.71 -5.93 -27.80
C THR A 126 -10.62 -7.02 -27.22
N PHE A 127 -10.07 -8.03 -26.54
CA PHE A 127 -10.85 -9.11 -25.92
C PHE A 127 -11.30 -8.81 -24.48
N GLN A 128 -10.94 -7.65 -23.93
CA GLN A 128 -11.39 -7.23 -22.59
C GLN A 128 -12.91 -7.03 -22.52
N VAL A 129 -13.51 -7.43 -21.40
CA VAL A 129 -14.96 -7.26 -21.15
C VAL A 129 -15.19 -6.25 -20.04
N SER A 130 -16.07 -5.28 -20.27
CA SER A 130 -16.53 -4.37 -19.22
C SER A 130 -17.70 -4.98 -18.45
N LYS A 131 -17.70 -4.83 -17.13
CA LYS A 131 -18.83 -5.22 -16.28
C LYS A 131 -19.18 -4.08 -15.32
N MET A 132 -20.48 -3.89 -15.09
CA MET A 132 -21.00 -2.93 -14.13
C MET A 132 -21.68 -3.68 -13.00
N LEU A 133 -21.23 -3.46 -11.77
CA LEU A 133 -21.82 -4.05 -10.56
C LEU A 133 -22.02 -2.92 -9.55
N GLU A 134 -23.25 -2.73 -9.08
CA GLU A 134 -23.58 -1.73 -8.05
C GLU A 134 -23.06 -0.32 -8.37
N GLY A 135 -23.13 0.08 -9.66
CA GLY A 135 -22.64 1.37 -10.13
C GLY A 135 -21.11 1.49 -10.23
N LYS A 136 -20.36 0.44 -9.90
CA LYS A 136 -18.90 0.35 -10.06
C LYS A 136 -18.53 -0.43 -11.33
N ARG A 137 -17.64 0.16 -12.13
CA ARG A 137 -17.11 -0.49 -13.35
C ARG A 137 -15.91 -1.37 -13.04
N TYR A 138 -15.88 -2.53 -13.67
CA TYR A 138 -14.79 -3.47 -13.66
C TYR A 138 -14.39 -3.85 -15.09
N TRP A 139 -13.13 -4.27 -15.24
CA TRP A 139 -12.59 -4.88 -16.44
C TRP A 139 -12.20 -6.32 -16.15
N ARG A 140 -12.63 -7.22 -17.03
CA ARG A 140 -12.14 -8.60 -17.13
C ARG A 140 -11.15 -8.62 -18.27
N VAL A 141 -9.87 -8.75 -17.95
CA VAL A 141 -8.77 -8.70 -18.91
C VAL A 141 -8.30 -10.13 -19.17
N PRO A 142 -8.39 -10.65 -20.40
CA PRO A 142 -7.89 -11.99 -20.72
C PRO A 142 -6.39 -12.09 -20.44
N VAL A 143 -5.99 -13.15 -19.74
CA VAL A 143 -4.62 -13.52 -19.40
C VAL A 143 -4.45 -15.04 -19.55
N MET A 144 -3.23 -15.56 -19.48
CA MET A 144 -2.99 -17.01 -19.67
C MET A 144 -3.77 -17.90 -18.70
N GLU A 145 -3.97 -17.46 -17.46
CA GLU A 145 -4.69 -18.20 -16.43
C GLU A 145 -6.23 -18.16 -16.62
N GLY A 146 -6.73 -17.24 -17.45
CA GLY A 146 -8.15 -16.94 -17.59
C GLY A 146 -8.37 -15.43 -17.67
N GLU A 147 -8.78 -14.82 -16.56
CA GLU A 147 -9.11 -13.39 -16.52
C GLU A 147 -8.53 -12.71 -15.29
N PHE A 148 -7.93 -11.54 -15.50
CA PHE A 148 -7.62 -10.59 -14.45
C PHE A 148 -8.79 -9.62 -14.26
N LEU A 149 -9.41 -9.65 -13.07
CA LEU A 149 -10.50 -8.74 -12.71
C LEU A 149 -9.93 -7.50 -11.99
N VAL A 150 -10.26 -6.30 -12.50
CA VAL A 150 -9.78 -5.05 -11.92
C VAL A 150 -10.82 -3.93 -11.94
N SER A 151 -10.89 -3.14 -10.87
CA SER A 151 -11.69 -1.91 -10.84
C SER A 151 -11.25 -0.93 -11.93
N ASP A 152 -12.19 -0.30 -12.60
CA ASP A 152 -11.93 0.67 -13.68
C ASP A 152 -11.06 1.84 -13.22
N SER A 153 -11.35 2.38 -12.04
CA SER A 153 -10.61 3.47 -11.43
C SER A 153 -10.48 3.31 -9.93
N PHE A 154 -9.40 3.85 -9.38
CA PHE A 154 -9.05 3.78 -7.96
C PHE A 154 -9.13 5.17 -7.34
N GLY A 155 -9.73 5.26 -6.16
CA GLY A 155 -9.81 6.50 -5.40
C GLY A 155 -8.43 6.92 -4.90
N MET A 156 -8.22 8.23 -4.82
CA MET A 156 -7.11 8.83 -4.08
C MET A 156 -7.59 10.03 -3.28
N GLN A 157 -6.90 10.32 -2.19
CA GLN A 157 -7.19 11.49 -1.35
C GLN A 157 -5.89 12.09 -0.81
N LYS A 158 -5.99 13.26 -0.15
CA LYS A 158 -4.88 13.82 0.60
C LYS A 158 -4.62 12.95 1.83
N GLY A 159 -3.36 12.58 2.02
CA GLY A 159 -2.87 11.84 3.19
C GLY A 159 -1.68 12.56 3.83
N VAL A 160 -1.11 11.93 4.83
CA VAL A 160 0.03 12.43 5.61
C VAL A 160 1.18 11.44 5.50
N GLY A 161 2.37 11.93 5.21
CA GLY A 161 3.62 11.16 5.23
C GLY A 161 4.61 11.73 6.23
N GLY A 162 5.54 10.90 6.69
CA GLY A 162 6.66 11.35 7.53
C GLY A 162 6.34 11.47 9.03
N GLY A 163 5.17 11.04 9.50
CA GLY A 163 4.95 10.83 10.94
C GLY A 163 5.99 9.87 11.50
N ASN A 164 6.69 10.25 12.56
CA ASN A 164 7.82 9.48 13.09
C ASN A 164 8.04 9.74 14.58
N PHE A 165 8.83 8.87 15.20
CA PHE A 165 9.48 9.11 16.50
C PHE A 165 10.79 8.34 16.53
N LEU A 166 11.71 8.74 17.42
CA LEU A 166 13.00 8.09 17.59
C LEU A 166 13.01 7.25 18.86
N ILE A 167 13.57 6.04 18.76
CA ILE A 167 13.83 5.18 19.91
C ILE A 167 15.33 5.26 20.21
N ILE A 168 15.66 5.80 21.38
CA ILE A 168 17.04 5.96 21.84
C ILE A 168 17.24 5.04 23.04
N GLY A 169 18.27 4.21 22.99
CA GLY A 169 18.57 3.23 24.02
C GLY A 169 20.05 2.95 24.15
N LYS A 170 20.40 2.16 25.17
CA LYS A 170 21.80 1.89 25.56
C LYS A 170 22.57 1.01 24.56
N ASP A 171 21.86 0.19 23.78
CA ASP A 171 22.44 -0.76 22.84
C ASP A 171 21.47 -1.10 21.70
N ALA A 172 22.03 -1.55 20.57
CA ALA A 172 21.27 -1.82 19.35
C ALA A 172 20.22 -2.92 19.52
N ALA A 173 20.49 -3.96 20.31
CA ALA A 173 19.55 -5.06 20.51
C ALA A 173 18.34 -4.60 21.33
N SER A 174 18.55 -3.76 22.35
CA SER A 174 17.49 -3.17 23.16
C SER A 174 16.63 -2.20 22.36
N VAL A 175 17.24 -1.37 21.50
CA VAL A 175 16.49 -0.46 20.61
C VAL A 175 15.68 -1.24 19.58
N LEU A 176 16.26 -2.28 18.97
CA LEU A 176 15.55 -3.09 17.98
C LEU A 176 14.34 -3.80 18.58
N ARG A 177 14.46 -4.42 19.77
CA ARG A 177 13.31 -5.04 20.45
C ARG A 177 12.19 -4.03 20.76
N ALA A 178 12.56 -2.81 21.13
CA ALA A 178 11.58 -1.74 21.36
C ALA A 178 10.93 -1.27 20.05
N ALA A 179 11.69 -1.24 18.94
CA ALA A 179 11.17 -0.92 17.62
C ALA A 179 10.22 -2.00 17.10
N GLU A 180 10.56 -3.28 17.26
CA GLU A 180 9.70 -4.43 16.92
C GLU A 180 8.38 -4.36 17.70
N ALA A 181 8.44 -4.13 19.02
CA ALA A 181 7.22 -3.97 19.82
C ALA A 181 6.36 -2.77 19.39
N ALA A 182 6.99 -1.70 18.91
CA ALA A 182 6.26 -0.55 18.35
C ALA A 182 5.62 -0.88 17.00
N VAL A 183 6.31 -1.63 16.14
CA VAL A 183 5.78 -2.12 14.86
C VAL A 183 4.55 -3.00 15.13
N ASP A 184 4.64 -3.99 16.02
CA ASP A 184 3.52 -4.87 16.37
C ASP A 184 2.29 -4.08 16.87
N ALA A 185 2.52 -3.03 17.67
CA ALA A 185 1.44 -2.18 18.16
C ALA A 185 0.79 -1.36 17.03
N LEU A 186 1.59 -0.84 16.10
CA LEU A 186 1.13 0.01 15.00
C LEU A 186 0.49 -0.79 13.87
N GLU A 187 0.94 -2.01 13.59
CA GLU A 187 0.35 -2.89 12.55
C GLU A 187 -1.12 -3.24 12.83
N SER A 188 -1.57 -3.13 14.08
CA SER A 188 -2.99 -3.31 14.44
C SER A 188 -3.89 -2.13 14.05
N LEU A 189 -3.32 -0.98 13.68
CA LEU A 189 -4.06 0.23 13.36
C LEU A 189 -4.47 0.28 11.88
N HIS A 190 -5.69 0.72 11.62
CA HIS A 190 -6.19 0.92 10.28
C HIS A 190 -5.79 2.30 9.72
N GLY A 191 -5.60 2.37 8.40
CA GLY A 191 -5.29 3.62 7.69
C GLY A 191 -3.83 4.06 7.78
N ILE A 192 -2.92 3.22 8.27
CA ILE A 192 -1.48 3.51 8.35
C ILE A 192 -0.64 2.39 7.72
N ILE A 193 0.59 2.72 7.36
CA ILE A 193 1.63 1.76 6.98
C ILE A 193 2.96 2.19 7.58
N LEU A 194 3.87 1.23 7.71
CA LEU A 194 5.27 1.46 8.04
C LEU A 194 6.11 1.05 6.81
N PRO A 195 6.38 1.98 5.86
CA PRO A 195 6.86 1.62 4.52
C PRO A 195 8.32 1.12 4.50
N PHE A 196 9.07 1.33 5.58
CA PHE A 196 10.45 0.87 5.68
C PHE A 196 10.53 -0.65 5.92
N PRO A 197 11.68 -1.29 5.63
CA PRO A 197 11.82 -2.73 5.82
C PRO A 197 11.56 -3.15 7.27
N GLY A 198 10.58 -4.02 7.49
CA GLY A 198 10.13 -4.43 8.83
C GLY A 198 9.54 -3.27 9.65
N GLY A 199 9.13 -2.18 9.00
CA GLY A 199 8.56 -1.00 9.64
C GLY A 199 9.56 -0.06 10.33
N VAL A 200 10.88 -0.31 10.22
CA VAL A 200 11.90 0.42 10.99
C VAL A 200 12.93 1.11 10.09
N VAL A 201 13.22 2.37 10.39
CA VAL A 201 14.28 3.15 9.74
C VAL A 201 15.59 3.00 10.52
N ARG A 202 16.60 2.34 9.94
CA ARG A 202 17.92 2.21 10.59
C ARG A 202 18.88 3.37 10.32
N SER A 203 18.72 4.08 9.20
CA SER A 203 19.76 4.98 8.69
C SER A 203 19.60 6.43 9.16
N GLY A 204 18.37 6.89 9.35
CA GLY A 204 18.08 8.32 9.43
C GLY A 204 18.54 9.08 8.18
N SER A 205 18.09 10.32 8.01
CA SER A 205 18.61 11.20 6.95
C SER A 205 18.37 12.65 7.32
N GLN A 206 19.17 13.55 6.75
CA GLN A 206 18.96 14.99 6.83
C GLN A 206 18.80 15.58 5.42
N VAL A 207 18.19 16.75 5.33
CA VAL A 207 18.11 17.50 4.06
C VAL A 207 19.49 18.07 3.72
N GLY A 208 19.96 17.80 2.50
CA GLY A 208 21.26 18.28 2.01
C GLY A 208 22.48 17.52 2.54
N SER A 209 23.68 18.01 2.22
CA SER A 209 24.98 17.53 2.73
C SER A 209 25.85 18.72 3.09
N ARG A 210 26.76 18.53 4.06
CA ARG A 210 27.88 19.45 4.30
C ARG A 210 29.04 19.13 3.37
#